data_AF-A0A9E5WFW5-F1
#
_entry.id   AF-A0A9E5WFW5-F1
#
_cell.length_a   1.000
_cell.length_b   1.000
_cell.length_c   1.000
_cell.angle_alpha   90.00
_cell.angle_beta   90.00
_cell.angle_gamma   90.00
#
_symmetry.space_group_name_H-M   'P 1'
#
loop_
_entity.id
_entity.type
_entity.pdbx_description
1 polymer ?
#
loop_
_entity_poly.entity_id
_entity_poly.type
_entity_poly.pdbx_seq_one_letter_code
_entity_poly.pdbx_strand_id
1 'polypeptide(L)' 'MIRLDTILIGIVALVWTLLAVMYATVPAILMPPSYRVWGAGAVVFILLTLVMAIADKKRK' A
#
# COMPACT_ATOMS: atom_id res chain seq x y z
N MET A 1 -17.74 5.12 -10.72
CA MET A 1 -17.72 3.87 -9.91
C MET A 1 -16.37 3.19 -10.04
N ILE A 2 -15.52 3.37 -9.03
CA ILE A 2 -14.27 2.60 -8.86
C ILE A 2 -14.69 1.19 -8.45
N ARG A 3 -14.03 0.15 -8.96
CA ARG A 3 -14.36 -1.23 -8.58
C ARG A 3 -13.97 -1.50 -7.13
N LEU A 4 -14.73 -2.38 -6.48
CA LEU A 4 -14.46 -2.82 -5.10
C LEU A 4 -13.03 -3.36 -4.95
N ASP A 5 -12.56 -4.13 -5.93
CA ASP A 5 -11.19 -4.69 -5.96
C ASP A 5 -10.12 -3.59 -5.85
N THR A 6 -10.29 -2.49 -6.61
CA THR A 6 -9.38 -1.34 -6.60
C THR A 6 -9.39 -0.64 -5.23
N ILE A 7 -10.56 -0.53 -4.59
CA ILE A 7 -10.69 0.04 -3.24
C ILE A 7 -10.00 -0.85 -2.21
N LEU A 8 -10.24 -2.15 -2.23
CA LEU A 8 -9.64 -3.10 -1.29
C LEU A 8 -8.12 -3.10 -1.37
N ILE A 9 -7.55 -3.11 -2.59
CA ILE A 9 -6.10 -3.07 -2.77
C ILE A 9 -5.53 -1.72 -2.32
N GLY A 10 -6.27 -0.61 -2.54
CA GLY A 10 -5.90 0.69 -2.00
C GLY A 10 -5.87 0.73 -0.47
N ILE A 11 -6.80 0.05 0.21
CA ILE A 11 -6.79 -0.09 1.67
C ILE A 11 -5.56 -0.90 2.13
N VAL A 12 -5.25 -2.01 1.46
CA VAL A 12 -4.05 -2.80 1.77
C VAL A 12 -2.79 -1.96 1.59
N ALA A 13 -2.68 -1.19 0.52
CA ALA A 13 -1.58 -0.27 0.27
C ALA A 13 -1.42 0.76 1.41
N LEU A 14 -2.53 1.32 1.88
CA LEU A 14 -2.55 2.27 2.99
C LEU A 14 -2.06 1.62 4.29
N VAL A 15 -2.57 0.44 4.65
CA VAL A 15 -2.16 -0.29 5.86
C VAL A 15 -0.67 -0.60 5.83
N TRP A 16 -0.14 -1.08 4.69
CA TRP A 16 1.29 -1.36 4.54
C TRP A 16 2.13 -0.09 4.68
N THR A 17 1.68 1.02 4.12
CA THR A 17 2.36 2.33 4.23
C THR A 17 2.40 2.79 5.69
N LEU A 18 1.27 2.73 6.39
CA LEU A 18 1.19 3.12 7.80
C LEU A 18 2.11 2.26 8.67
N LEU A 19 2.11 0.94 8.46
CA LEU A 19 3.00 0.04 9.18
C LEU A 19 4.46 0.33 8.87
N ALA A 20 4.83 0.56 7.61
CA ALA A 20 6.20 0.93 7.24
C ALA A 20 6.68 2.19 7.98
N VAL A 21 5.82 3.22 8.04
CA VAL A 21 6.09 4.45 8.78
C VAL A 21 6.24 4.16 10.27
N MET A 22 5.31 3.41 10.87
CA MET A 22 5.35 3.07 12.30
C MET A 22 6.62 2.30 12.67
N TYR A 23 7.01 1.29 11.87
CA TYR A 23 8.24 0.52 12.08
C TYR A 23 9.51 1.36 11.91
N ALA A 24 9.45 2.48 11.18
CA ALA A 24 10.58 3.38 10.97
C ALA A 24 10.66 4.51 12.02
N THR A 25 9.54 4.97 12.58
CA THR A 25 9.49 6.18 13.41
C THR A 25 9.12 5.94 14.87
N VAL A 26 8.47 4.82 15.20
CA VAL A 26 8.01 4.54 16.58
C VAL A 26 9.05 3.68 17.31
N PRO A 27 9.79 4.21 18.30
CA PRO A 27 10.88 3.49 18.96
C PRO A 27 10.44 2.18 19.64
N ALA A 28 9.22 2.14 20.18
CA ALA A 28 8.66 0.95 20.83
C ALA A 28 8.36 -0.20 19.86
N ILE A 29 8.21 0.11 18.57
CA ILE A 29 7.86 -0.85 17.50
C ILE A 29 9.07 -1.04 16.54
N LEU A 30 10.14 -0.27 16.74
CA LEU A 30 11.29 -0.23 15.85
C LEU A 30 11.92 -1.62 15.76
N MET A 31 11.72 -2.28 14.62
CA MET A 31 12.31 -3.58 14.31
C MET A 31 13.16 -3.44 13.05
N PRO A 32 14.38 -2.89 13.12
CA PRO A 32 15.29 -2.90 11.98
C PRO A 32 15.56 -4.37 11.59
N PRO A 33 15.48 -4.78 10.29
CA PRO A 33 15.23 -4.01 9.06
C PRO A 33 13.80 -4.17 8.50
N SER A 34 12.84 -4.65 9.30
CA SER A 34 11.50 -5.05 8.84
C SER A 34 10.70 -3.90 8.20
N TYR A 35 10.95 -2.64 8.60
CA TYR A 35 10.36 -1.46 7.95
C TYR A 35 10.58 -1.44 6.43
N ARG A 36 11.69 -2.01 5.93
CA ARG A 36 11.98 -2.11 4.49
C ARG A 36 11.03 -3.05 3.78
N VAL A 37 10.64 -4.15 4.43
CA VAL A 37 9.70 -5.12 3.87
C VAL A 37 8.33 -4.47 3.76
N TRP A 38 7.86 -3.86 4.85
CA TRP A 38 6.60 -3.10 4.87
C TRP A 38 6.61 -1.95 3.85
N GLY A 39 7.72 -1.23 3.70
CA GLY A 39 7.86 -0.19 2.68
C GLY A 39 7.82 -0.75 1.25
N ALA A 40 8.52 -1.84 0.99
CA ALA A 40 8.55 -2.47 -0.33
C ALA A 40 7.16 -2.99 -0.74
N GLY A 41 6.45 -3.68 0.14
CA GLY A 41 5.09 -4.14 -0.19
C GLY A 41 4.09 -2.98 -0.30
N ALA A 42 4.24 -1.90 0.47
CA ALA A 42 3.45 -0.68 0.27
C ALA A 42 3.61 -0.15 -1.16
N VAL A 43 4.84 -0.05 -1.66
CA VAL A 43 5.10 0.37 -3.05
C VAL A 43 4.43 -0.55 -4.06
N VAL A 44 4.52 -1.88 -3.88
CA VAL A 44 3.86 -2.84 -4.77
C VAL A 44 2.35 -2.63 -4.81
N PHE A 45 1.70 -2.53 -3.65
CA PHE A 45 0.25 -2.36 -3.59
C PHE A 45 -0.20 -1.01 -4.13
N ILE A 46 0.54 0.08 -3.89
CA ILE A 46 0.27 1.39 -4.50
C ILE A 46 0.29 1.28 -6.02
N LEU A 47 1.33 0.67 -6.59
CA LEU A 47 1.45 0.49 -8.03
C LEU A 47 0.28 -0.32 -8.60
N LEU A 48 -0.11 -1.41 -7.92
CA LEU A 48 -1.28 -2.21 -8.33
C LEU A 48 -2.58 -1.40 -8.29
N THR A 49 -2.83 -0.64 -7.21
CA THR A 49 -4.00 0.23 -7.12
C THR A 49 -4.04 1.24 -8.26
N LEU A 50 -2.90 1.86 -8.59
CA LEU A 50 -2.80 2.83 -9.69
C LEU A 50 -3.07 2.16 -11.05
N VAL A 51 -2.46 1.01 -11.33
CA VAL A 51 -2.69 0.27 -12.58
C VAL A 51 -4.16 -0.11 -12.72
N MET A 52 -4.79 -0.59 -11.66
CA MET A 52 -6.21 -0.96 -11.67
C MET A 52 -7.13 0.26 -11.85
N ALA A 53 -6.84 1.37 -11.18
CA ALA A 53 -7.60 2.61 -11.36
C ALA A 53 -7.52 3.15 -12.81
N ILE A 54 -6.33 3.06 -13.43
CA ILE A 54 -6.12 3.43 -14.84
C ILE A 54 -6.88 2.46 -15.76
N ALA A 55 -6.82 1.15 -15.49
CA ALA A 55 -7.50 0.13 -16.28
C ALA A 55 -9.03 0.29 -16.21
N ASP A 56 -9.58 0.57 -15.03
CA ASP A 56 -11.01 0.84 -14.82
C ASP A 56 -11.48 2.07 -15.61
N LYS A 57 -10.62 3.09 -15.73
CA LYS A 57 -10.92 4.30 -16.50
C LYS A 57 -10.94 4.04 -18.01
N LYS A 58 -10.05 3.17 -18.52
CA LYS A 58 -10.00 2.82 -19.95
C LYS A 58 -11.14 1.90 -20.40
N ARG A 59 -11.75 1.17 -19.46
CA ARG A 59 -12.82 0.19 -19.75
C ARG A 59 -14.22 0.82 -19.76
N LYS A 60 -14.33 2.09 -19.39
CA LYS A 60 -15.55 2.91 -19.48
C LYS A 60 -15.43 3.86 -20.65
#